data_AF-A0A1Y3Q3U2-F1
#
_entry.id   AF-A0A1Y3Q3U2-F1
#
_cell.length_a   1.000
_cell.length_b   1.000
_cell.length_c   1.000
_cell.angle_alpha   90.00
_cell.angle_beta   90.00
_cell.angle_gamma   90.00
#
_symmetry.space_group_name_H-M   'P 1'
#
loop_
_entity.id
_entity.type
_entity.pdbx_description
1 polymer ?
#
loop_
_entity_poly.entity_id
_entity_poly.type
_entity_poly.pdbx_seq_one_letter_code
_entity_poly.pdbx_strand_id
1 'polypeptide(L)'
;MFATGASLALLALAVSLDGFGVGASYGIRGIRIPVPSVLIIAACSGAAVWLAMTAGGWLTGFLPPTVAQAAGAVLLIAVGLWALAQLRRGDDGGDGCEADGREPADEGAGEATLARIELRRLGLVICILRAPHAADTDRSGTISASEAVPLGFALSLDALGAGIGAAMVGYPALPASVLIAAASGTFLLAGLKFGRKFALRFGGAKAVSVLPGLILIVTGIARLIDM
;
A
#
# COMPACT_ATOMS: atom_id res chain seq x y z
N MET A 1 17.37 -24.98 -8.00
CA MET A 1 16.79 -24.76 -6.66
C MET A 1 17.31 -23.48 -5.99
N PHE A 2 18.63 -23.26 -5.84
CA PHE A 2 19.14 -22.03 -5.19
C PHE A 2 18.82 -20.72 -5.93
N ALA A 3 18.91 -20.70 -7.27
CA ALA A 3 18.59 -19.50 -8.07
C ALA A 3 17.08 -19.12 -8.01
N THR A 4 16.21 -20.11 -7.92
CA THR A 4 14.76 -19.95 -7.81
C THR A 4 14.37 -19.43 -6.42
N GLY A 5 15.03 -19.92 -5.37
CA GLY A 5 14.82 -19.43 -3.99
C GLY A 5 15.31 -18.00 -3.81
N ALA A 6 16.49 -17.66 -4.33
CA ALA A 6 17.03 -16.30 -4.23
C ALA A 6 16.16 -15.26 -4.95
N SER A 7 15.67 -15.58 -6.14
CA SER A 7 14.78 -14.68 -6.90
C SER A 7 13.40 -14.53 -6.26
N LEU A 8 12.84 -15.58 -5.65
CA LEU A 8 11.63 -15.48 -4.83
C LEU A 8 11.84 -14.63 -3.57
N ALA A 9 12.99 -14.77 -2.91
CA ALA A 9 13.32 -13.93 -1.76
C ALA A 9 13.46 -12.45 -2.16
N LEU A 10 14.12 -12.16 -3.29
CA LEU A 10 14.21 -10.80 -3.82
C LEU A 10 12.84 -10.23 -4.18
N LEU A 11 11.96 -11.04 -4.79
CA LEU A 11 10.58 -10.64 -5.07
C LEU A 11 9.83 -10.31 -3.76
N ALA A 12 9.91 -11.20 -2.76
CA ALA A 12 9.25 -10.99 -1.48
C ALA A 12 9.76 -9.75 -0.75
N LEU A 13 11.06 -9.47 -0.81
CA LEU A 13 11.66 -8.26 -0.28
C LEU A 13 11.21 -7.00 -1.03
N ALA A 14 11.16 -7.06 -2.36
CA ALA A 14 10.75 -5.94 -3.19
C ALA A 14 9.29 -5.57 -2.96
N VAL A 15 8.41 -6.57 -2.89
CA VAL A 15 6.98 -6.37 -2.60
C VAL A 15 6.79 -5.82 -1.20
N SER A 16 7.42 -6.42 -0.17
CA SER A 16 7.18 -6.04 1.23
C SER A 16 7.75 -4.67 1.63
N LEU A 17 8.43 -3.98 0.73
CA LEU A 17 9.05 -2.69 0.99
C LEU A 17 8.02 -1.59 1.27
N ASP A 18 6.82 -1.72 0.70
CA ASP A 18 5.67 -0.86 0.92
C ASP A 18 5.16 -0.95 2.38
N GLY A 19 5.06 -2.16 2.92
CA GLY A 19 4.67 -2.48 4.28
C GLY A 19 5.71 -2.02 5.29
N PHE A 20 6.99 -2.05 4.94
CA PHE A 20 8.03 -1.39 5.73
C PHE A 20 7.85 0.12 5.76
N GLY A 21 7.56 0.76 4.63
CA GLY A 21 7.31 2.20 4.55
C GLY A 21 6.13 2.65 5.41
N VAL A 22 5.00 1.95 5.30
CA VAL A 22 3.81 2.18 6.13
C VAL A 22 4.11 1.89 7.61
N GLY A 23 4.79 0.78 7.92
CA GLY A 23 5.22 0.45 9.27
C GLY A 23 6.13 1.51 9.89
N ALA A 24 7.09 2.02 9.12
CA ALA A 24 7.98 3.10 9.56
C ALA A 24 7.20 4.39 9.82
N SER A 25 6.30 4.77 8.92
CA SER A 25 5.42 5.93 9.08
C SER A 25 4.59 5.85 10.37
N TYR A 26 3.97 4.70 10.64
CA TYR A 26 3.23 4.48 11.88
C TYR A 26 4.10 4.43 13.12
N GLY A 27 5.28 3.80 13.03
CA GLY A 27 6.25 3.75 14.11
C GLY A 27 6.69 5.16 14.52
N ILE A 28 6.88 6.06 13.56
CA ILE A 28 7.28 7.46 13.80
C ILE A 28 6.16 8.25 14.50
N ARG A 29 4.91 7.94 14.16
CA ARG A 29 3.71 8.55 14.77
C ARG A 29 3.36 7.92 16.13
N GLY A 30 4.09 6.90 16.56
CA GLY A 30 3.85 6.24 17.84
C GLY A 30 2.64 5.30 17.86
N ILE A 31 2.03 5.02 16.70
CA ILE A 31 0.88 4.11 16.56
C ILE A 31 1.35 2.67 16.74
N ARG A 32 0.61 1.88 17.52
CA ARG A 32 0.93 0.47 17.80
C ARG A 32 0.04 -0.44 16.97
N ILE A 33 0.64 -1.39 16.27
CA ILE A 33 -0.11 -2.46 15.59
C ILE A 33 0.08 -3.74 16.42
N PRO A 34 -0.98 -4.25 17.07
CA PRO A 34 -0.89 -5.49 17.82
C PRO A 34 -0.67 -6.67 16.85
N VAL A 35 0.01 -7.72 17.33
CA VAL A 35 0.30 -8.94 16.55
C VAL A 35 -0.92 -9.54 15.82
N PRO A 36 -2.13 -9.64 16.40
CA PRO A 36 -3.30 -10.11 15.66
C PRO A 36 -3.63 -9.25 14.42
N SER A 37 -3.51 -7.93 14.52
CA SER A 37 -3.73 -7.02 13.38
C SER A 37 -2.66 -7.20 12.30
N VAL A 38 -1.40 -7.41 12.68
CA VAL A 38 -0.33 -7.75 11.72
C VAL A 38 -0.62 -9.07 11.01
N LEU A 39 -1.15 -10.07 11.72
CA LEU A 39 -1.52 -11.36 11.13
C LEU A 39 -2.64 -11.19 10.10
N ILE A 40 -3.63 -10.33 10.37
CA ILE A 40 -4.72 -10.02 9.42
C ILE A 40 -4.15 -9.36 8.16
N ILE A 41 -3.26 -8.38 8.31
CA ILE A 41 -2.61 -7.71 7.17
C ILE A 41 -1.81 -8.71 6.34
N ALA A 42 -0.96 -9.51 6.99
CA ALA A 42 -0.15 -10.54 6.33
C ALA A 42 -1.01 -11.59 5.61
N ALA A 43 -2.12 -12.02 6.23
CA ALA A 43 -3.07 -12.94 5.62
C ALA A 43 -3.77 -12.31 4.41
N CYS A 44 -4.11 -11.02 4.47
CA CYS A 44 -4.70 -10.29 3.36
C CYS A 44 -3.74 -10.21 2.16
N SER A 45 -2.47 -9.82 2.39
CA SER A 45 -1.43 -9.83 1.35
C SER A 45 -1.19 -11.23 0.78
N GLY A 46 -1.12 -12.26 1.63
CA GLY A 46 -0.93 -13.65 1.20
C GLY A 46 -2.10 -14.16 0.34
N ALA A 47 -3.33 -13.88 0.76
CA ALA A 47 -4.52 -14.23 0.00
C ALA A 47 -4.56 -13.50 -1.34
N ALA A 48 -4.27 -12.19 -1.35
CA ALA A 48 -4.20 -11.40 -2.58
C ALA A 48 -3.17 -11.97 -3.56
N VAL A 49 -1.93 -12.23 -3.11
CA VAL A 49 -0.88 -12.83 -3.94
C VAL A 49 -1.28 -14.20 -4.47
N TRP A 50 -1.88 -15.04 -3.65
CA TRP A 50 -2.34 -16.37 -4.08
C TRP A 50 -3.43 -16.27 -5.15
N LEU A 51 -4.41 -15.39 -4.96
CA LEU A 51 -5.45 -15.09 -5.96
C LEU A 51 -4.86 -14.49 -7.24
N ALA A 52 -3.90 -13.58 -7.13
CA ALA A 52 -3.19 -12.99 -8.26
C ALA A 52 -2.38 -14.03 -9.03
N MET A 53 -1.70 -14.94 -8.35
CA MET A 53 -0.91 -15.98 -9.01
C MET A 53 -1.78 -17.03 -9.68
N THR A 54 -2.92 -17.40 -9.07
CA THR A 54 -3.89 -18.31 -9.69
C THR A 54 -4.56 -17.68 -10.92
N ALA A 55 -5.01 -16.43 -10.81
CA ALA A 55 -5.54 -15.66 -11.93
C ALA A 55 -4.48 -15.42 -13.03
N GLY A 56 -3.25 -15.09 -12.65
CA GLY A 56 -2.13 -14.89 -13.57
C GLY A 56 -1.77 -16.16 -14.33
N GLY A 57 -1.84 -17.33 -13.68
CA GLY A 57 -1.64 -18.62 -14.34
C GLY A 57 -2.74 -18.97 -15.36
N TRP A 58 -3.96 -18.47 -15.19
CA TRP A 58 -5.01 -18.59 -16.20
C TRP A 58 -4.79 -17.59 -17.34
N LEU A 59 -4.31 -16.39 -16.98
CA LEU A 59 -4.05 -15.30 -17.92
C LEU A 59 -2.91 -15.62 -18.90
N THR A 60 -1.86 -16.33 -18.45
CA THR A 60 -0.76 -16.79 -19.33
C THR A 60 -1.23 -17.79 -20.39
N GLY A 61 -2.36 -18.46 -20.20
CA GLY A 61 -2.98 -19.32 -21.21
C GLY A 61 -3.66 -18.55 -22.34
N PHE A 62 -4.08 -17.30 -22.10
CA PHE A 62 -4.83 -16.47 -23.06
C PHE A 62 -4.02 -15.29 -23.62
N LEU A 63 -3.00 -14.81 -22.91
CA LEU A 63 -2.22 -13.65 -23.33
C LEU A 63 -0.75 -14.01 -23.61
N PRO A 64 -0.19 -13.56 -24.75
CA PRO A 64 1.25 -13.63 -24.97
C PRO A 64 2.00 -12.83 -23.89
N PRO A 65 3.12 -13.33 -23.38
CA PRO A 65 3.89 -12.67 -22.31
C PRO A 65 4.34 -11.25 -22.68
N THR A 66 4.56 -11.00 -23.98
CA THR A 66 4.90 -9.68 -24.54
C THR A 66 3.80 -8.65 -24.33
N VAL A 67 2.51 -9.03 -24.48
CA VAL A 67 1.38 -8.12 -24.34
C VAL A 67 1.19 -7.72 -22.88
N ALA A 68 1.32 -8.67 -21.96
CA ALA A 68 1.23 -8.40 -20.54
C ALA A 68 2.40 -7.53 -20.03
N GLN A 69 3.63 -7.78 -20.52
CA GLN A 69 4.78 -6.94 -20.18
C GLN A 69 4.61 -5.51 -20.71
N ALA A 70 4.13 -5.35 -21.95
CA ALA A 70 3.84 -4.04 -22.53
C ALA A 70 2.72 -3.31 -21.76
N ALA A 71 1.64 -4.01 -21.40
CA ALA A 71 0.54 -3.44 -20.63
C ALA A 71 0.99 -2.95 -19.24
N GLY A 72 1.79 -3.74 -18.53
CA GLY A 72 2.36 -3.34 -17.23
C GLY A 72 3.29 -2.14 -17.33
N ALA A 73 4.13 -2.10 -18.37
CA ALA A 73 5.02 -0.95 -18.62
C ALA A 73 4.23 0.34 -18.92
N VAL A 74 3.20 0.26 -19.77
CA VAL A 74 2.32 1.38 -20.08
C VAL A 74 1.59 1.87 -18.83
N LEU A 75 1.09 0.95 -17.99
CA LEU A 75 0.42 1.29 -16.74
C LEU A 75 1.38 2.03 -15.77
N LEU A 76 2.61 1.54 -15.59
CA LEU A 76 3.61 2.19 -14.75
C LEU A 76 4.00 3.58 -15.26
N ILE A 77 4.16 3.73 -16.58
CA ILE A 77 4.44 5.04 -17.19
C ILE A 77 3.26 5.98 -16.94
N ALA A 78 2.02 5.53 -17.10
CA ALA A 78 0.83 6.34 -16.86
C ALA A 78 0.71 6.79 -15.38
N VAL A 79 0.92 5.88 -14.43
CA VAL A 79 0.90 6.20 -12.99
C VAL A 79 2.05 7.15 -12.63
N GLY A 80 3.25 6.94 -13.16
CA GLY A 80 4.39 7.81 -12.95
C GLY A 80 4.16 9.23 -13.51
N LEU A 81 3.61 9.34 -14.72
CA LEU A 81 3.24 10.62 -15.32
C LEU A 81 2.12 11.32 -14.53
N TRP A 82 1.13 10.58 -14.05
CA TRP A 82 0.07 11.11 -13.20
C TRP A 82 0.62 11.69 -11.90
N ALA A 83 1.51 10.96 -11.22
CA ALA A 83 2.17 11.43 -10.00
C ALA A 83 3.03 12.68 -10.26
N LEU A 84 3.74 12.73 -11.39
CA LEU A 84 4.53 13.89 -11.79
C LEU A 84 3.63 15.11 -12.11
N ALA A 85 2.49 14.88 -12.75
CA ALA A 85 1.49 15.91 -13.05
C ALA A 85 0.83 16.44 -11.76
N GLN A 86 0.58 15.56 -10.78
CA GLN A 86 0.08 15.94 -9.46
C GLN A 86 1.08 16.87 -8.74
N LEU A 87 2.38 16.59 -8.83
CA LEU A 87 3.43 17.42 -8.22
C LEU A 87 3.57 18.80 -8.89
N ARG A 88 3.31 18.88 -10.20
CA ARG A 88 3.36 20.14 -10.97
C ARG A 88 2.11 21.01 -10.82
N ARG A 89 0.98 20.42 -10.42
CA ARG A 89 -0.29 21.13 -10.22
C ARG A 89 -0.40 21.87 -8.89
N GLY A 90 0.69 21.98 -8.12
CA GLY A 90 0.86 22.94 -7.03
C GLY A 90 -0.40 23.19 -6.19
N ASP A 91 -0.63 22.34 -5.19
CA ASP A 91 -1.48 22.62 -4.03
C ASP A 91 -2.86 23.24 -4.30
N ASP A 92 -3.77 22.45 -4.89
CA ASP A 92 -5.21 22.69 -4.76
C ASP A 92 -5.91 21.38 -4.40
N GLY A 93 -5.84 21.02 -3.12
CA GLY A 93 -6.54 19.88 -2.57
C GLY A 93 -5.90 19.32 -1.31
N GLY A 94 -5.91 20.11 -0.24
CA GLY A 94 -5.86 19.55 1.10
C GLY A 94 -7.10 18.68 1.32
N ASP A 95 -7.06 17.43 0.86
CA ASP A 95 -8.09 16.45 1.23
C ASP A 95 -7.60 15.70 2.46
N GLY A 96 -7.75 16.36 3.61
CA GLY A 96 -8.15 15.63 4.79
C GLY A 96 -9.38 14.80 4.44
N CYS A 97 -9.51 13.61 5.02
CA CYS A 97 -10.72 12.82 4.95
C CYS A 97 -11.84 13.57 5.71
N GLU A 98 -12.38 14.64 5.14
CA GLU A 98 -13.61 15.29 5.56
C GLU A 98 -14.75 14.58 4.83
N ALA A 99 -15.26 13.55 5.50
CA ALA A 99 -16.64 13.17 5.32
C ALA A 99 -17.49 14.26 6.00
N ASP A 100 -17.76 15.38 5.31
CA ASP A 100 -18.82 16.30 5.74
C ASP A 100 -19.69 16.84 4.60
N GLY A 101 -20.98 16.55 4.75
CA GLY A 101 -22.10 17.46 4.52
C GLY A 101 -22.20 18.30 3.26
N ARG A 102 -22.76 17.74 2.17
CA ARG A 102 -23.68 18.53 1.34
C ARG A 102 -24.81 17.68 0.77
N GLU A 103 -25.99 17.88 1.35
CA GLU A 103 -27.30 17.44 0.84
C GLU A 103 -27.62 18.16 -0.49
N PRO A 104 -28.56 17.61 -1.29
CA PRO A 104 -29.92 18.10 -1.14
C PRO A 104 -30.97 17.01 -1.01
N ALA A 105 -31.88 17.27 -0.06
CA ALA A 105 -33.33 17.13 -0.13
C ALA A 105 -33.96 15.83 -0.70
N ASP A 106 -34.52 15.10 0.26
CA ASP A 106 -35.89 14.57 0.30
C ASP A 106 -36.26 13.28 -0.48
N GLU A 107 -37.08 12.51 0.24
CA GLU A 107 -37.86 11.31 -0.12
C GLU A 107 -37.17 9.93 -0.17
N GLY A 108 -37.56 9.06 0.79
CA GLY A 108 -37.39 7.60 0.68
C GLY A 108 -36.71 6.88 1.86
N ALA A 109 -37.28 7.00 3.08
CA ALA A 109 -36.81 6.28 4.26
C ALA A 109 -37.11 4.77 4.18
N GLY A 110 -36.10 3.94 3.93
CA GLY A 110 -36.18 2.48 4.06
C GLY A 110 -35.02 1.72 3.44
N GLU A 111 -34.69 1.99 2.17
CA GLU A 111 -33.66 1.25 1.40
C GLU A 111 -32.29 1.95 1.39
N ALA A 112 -32.27 3.28 1.56
CA ALA A 112 -31.04 4.07 1.54
C ALA A 112 -30.08 3.78 2.71
N THR A 113 -30.55 3.16 3.81
CA THR A 113 -29.71 2.88 4.97
C THR A 113 -28.66 1.79 4.68
N LEU A 114 -28.99 0.77 3.88
CA LEU A 114 -28.07 -0.32 3.54
C LEU A 114 -27.02 0.12 2.52
N ALA A 115 -27.44 0.82 1.47
CA ALA A 115 -26.52 1.41 0.50
C ALA A 115 -25.57 2.43 1.15
N ARG A 116 -26.07 3.24 2.10
CA ARG A 116 -25.25 4.21 2.85
C ARG A 116 -24.19 3.54 3.73
N ILE A 117 -24.44 2.33 4.24
CA ILE A 117 -23.47 1.56 5.03
C ILE A 117 -22.38 0.99 4.12
N GLU A 118 -22.72 0.43 2.96
CA GLU A 118 -21.73 -0.12 2.02
C GLU A 118 -20.88 0.98 1.36
N LEU A 119 -21.46 2.11 0.99
CA LEU A 119 -20.71 3.26 0.46
C LEU A 119 -19.73 3.85 1.48
N ARG A 120 -20.04 3.83 2.79
CA ARG A 120 -19.07 4.19 3.83
C ARG A 120 -17.91 3.21 3.90
N ARG A 121 -18.17 1.90 3.75
CA ARG A 121 -17.11 0.86 3.79
C ARG A 121 -16.17 0.95 2.59
N LEU A 122 -16.70 1.17 1.39
CA LEU A 122 -15.89 1.40 0.19
C LEU A 122 -15.17 2.75 0.25
N GLY A 123 -15.83 3.81 0.74
CA GLY A 123 -15.21 5.11 0.98
C GLY A 123 -14.03 5.05 1.96
N LEU A 124 -14.12 4.21 2.99
CA LEU A 124 -13.03 3.99 3.95
C LEU A 124 -11.82 3.29 3.31
N VAL A 125 -12.05 2.29 2.47
CA VAL A 125 -10.98 1.62 1.70
C VAL A 125 -10.31 2.61 0.75
N ILE A 126 -11.10 3.43 0.04
CA ILE A 126 -10.59 4.46 -0.86
C ILE A 126 -9.80 5.53 -0.07
N CYS A 127 -10.26 5.95 1.11
CA CYS A 127 -9.53 6.90 1.95
C CYS A 127 -8.22 6.31 2.47
N ILE A 128 -8.19 5.03 2.86
CA ILE A 128 -6.96 4.34 3.29
C ILE A 128 -6.01 4.10 2.11
N LEU A 129 -6.52 3.86 0.90
CA LEU A 129 -5.72 3.82 -0.33
C LEU A 129 -5.09 5.18 -0.67
N ARG A 130 -5.80 6.28 -0.43
CA ARG A 130 -5.32 7.65 -0.72
C ARG A 130 -4.41 8.19 0.38
N ALA A 131 -4.63 7.76 1.61
CA ALA A 131 -3.93 8.19 2.81
C ALA A 131 -3.79 6.98 3.75
N PRO A 132 -2.77 6.12 3.57
CA PRO A 132 -2.60 4.95 4.44
C PRO A 132 -2.49 5.36 5.90
N HIS A 133 -1.96 6.55 6.17
CA HIS A 133 -1.83 7.14 7.50
C HIS A 133 -3.14 7.47 8.23
N ALA A 134 -4.30 7.36 7.58
CA ALA A 134 -5.62 7.59 8.16
C ALA A 134 -6.32 6.28 8.60
N ALA A 135 -5.65 5.13 8.55
CA ALA A 135 -6.27 3.86 8.92
C ALA A 135 -6.63 3.75 10.42
N ASP A 136 -5.96 4.52 11.29
CA ASP A 136 -6.37 4.75 12.68
C ASP A 136 -7.59 5.68 12.69
N THR A 137 -8.76 5.10 12.40
CA THR A 137 -10.02 5.83 12.18
C THR A 137 -10.58 6.33 13.50
N ASP A 138 -10.36 5.56 14.58
CA ASP A 138 -10.81 5.91 15.93
C ASP A 138 -9.80 6.78 16.71
N ARG A 139 -8.63 7.08 16.12
CA ARG A 139 -7.52 7.83 16.74
C ARG A 139 -7.10 7.24 18.09
N SER A 140 -7.27 5.94 18.27
CA SER A 140 -6.90 5.24 19.51
C SER A 140 -5.38 5.12 19.67
N GLY A 141 -4.62 5.35 18.60
CA GLY A 141 -3.19 5.08 18.56
C GLY A 141 -2.88 3.58 18.49
N THR A 142 -3.90 2.75 18.26
CA THR A 142 -3.77 1.29 18.10
C THR A 142 -4.58 0.79 16.91
N ILE A 143 -3.96 0.13 15.95
CA ILE A 143 -4.69 -0.44 14.80
C ILE A 143 -5.46 -1.68 15.24
N SER A 144 -6.78 -1.57 15.37
CA SER A 144 -7.68 -2.67 15.70
C SER A 144 -7.77 -3.70 14.55
N ALA A 145 -8.32 -4.88 14.83
CA ALA A 145 -8.52 -5.92 13.81
C ALA A 145 -9.43 -5.43 12.67
N SER A 146 -10.42 -4.59 12.98
CA SER A 146 -11.33 -3.98 11.99
C SER A 146 -10.65 -2.97 11.08
N GLU A 147 -9.64 -2.24 11.57
CA GLU A 147 -8.86 -1.26 10.79
C GLU A 147 -7.72 -1.93 10.02
N ALA A 148 -7.25 -3.08 10.51
CA ALA A 148 -6.23 -3.89 9.85
C ALA A 148 -6.70 -4.47 8.52
N VAL A 149 -8.00 -4.76 8.37
CA VAL A 149 -8.57 -5.30 7.12
C VAL A 149 -8.44 -4.33 5.94
N PRO A 150 -8.97 -3.09 6.00
CA PRO A 150 -8.85 -2.15 4.89
C PRO A 150 -7.40 -1.71 4.66
N LEU A 151 -6.59 -1.60 5.72
CA LEU A 151 -5.16 -1.35 5.59
C LEU A 151 -4.43 -2.51 4.89
N GLY A 152 -4.77 -3.76 5.23
CA GLY A 152 -4.24 -4.96 4.59
C GLY A 152 -4.64 -5.05 3.13
N PHE A 153 -5.88 -4.69 2.80
CA PHE A 153 -6.33 -4.62 1.41
C PHE A 153 -5.53 -3.57 0.63
N ALA A 154 -5.33 -2.38 1.20
CA ALA A 154 -4.55 -1.31 0.57
C ALA A 154 -3.10 -1.72 0.30
N LEU A 155 -2.43 -2.33 1.28
CA LEU A 155 -1.07 -2.91 1.19
C LEU A 155 -0.99 -4.21 0.38
N SER A 156 -2.10 -4.70 -0.16
CA SER A 156 -2.10 -5.92 -0.97
C SER A 156 -2.19 -5.63 -2.47
N LEU A 157 -2.59 -4.41 -2.85
CA LEU A 157 -2.79 -4.04 -4.25
C LEU A 157 -1.47 -3.99 -5.04
N ASP A 158 -0.38 -3.60 -4.42
CA ASP A 158 0.96 -3.65 -5.01
C ASP A 158 1.43 -5.12 -5.18
N ALA A 159 1.13 -5.96 -4.18
CA ALA A 159 1.45 -7.38 -4.16
C ALA A 159 0.62 -8.17 -5.20
N LEU A 160 -0.58 -7.72 -5.57
CA LEU A 160 -1.37 -8.30 -6.66
C LEU A 160 -0.62 -8.21 -8.00
N GLY A 161 -0.08 -7.03 -8.33
CA GLY A 161 0.68 -6.83 -9.57
C GLY A 161 1.93 -7.71 -9.61
N ALA A 162 2.65 -7.76 -8.49
CA ALA A 162 3.81 -8.65 -8.35
C ALA A 162 3.44 -10.14 -8.41
N GLY A 163 2.29 -10.54 -7.86
CA GLY A 163 1.77 -11.90 -7.92
C GLY A 163 1.44 -12.34 -9.34
N ILE A 164 0.76 -11.49 -10.12
CA ILE A 164 0.51 -11.77 -11.55
C ILE A 164 1.84 -11.89 -12.29
N GLY A 165 2.77 -10.96 -12.10
CA GLY A 165 4.11 -11.01 -12.71
C GLY A 165 4.88 -12.28 -12.34
N ALA A 166 4.81 -12.71 -11.07
CA ALA A 166 5.45 -13.93 -10.60
C ALA A 166 4.85 -15.20 -11.23
N ALA A 167 3.54 -15.24 -11.43
CA ALA A 167 2.90 -16.36 -12.13
C ALA A 167 3.31 -16.44 -13.60
N MET A 168 3.53 -15.31 -14.27
CA MET A 168 4.02 -15.26 -15.65
C MET A 168 5.44 -15.78 -15.81
N VAL A 169 6.27 -15.61 -14.78
CA VAL A 169 7.63 -16.18 -14.73
C VAL A 169 7.60 -17.69 -14.40
N GLY A 170 6.44 -18.23 -14.00
CA GLY A 170 6.26 -19.64 -13.67
C GLY A 170 6.64 -19.99 -12.23
N TYR A 171 6.61 -19.01 -11.31
CA TYR A 171 6.84 -19.30 -9.89
C TYR A 171 5.68 -20.09 -9.28
N PRO A 172 5.97 -21.05 -8.38
CA PRO A 172 4.93 -21.81 -7.68
C PRO A 172 4.14 -20.91 -6.72
N ALA A 173 2.81 -20.92 -6.85
CA ALA A 173 1.91 -19.99 -6.16
C ALA A 173 1.92 -20.13 -4.62
N LEU A 174 1.90 -21.36 -4.11
CA LEU A 174 1.86 -21.63 -2.66
C LEU A 174 3.09 -21.14 -1.89
N PRO A 175 4.34 -21.55 -2.24
CA PRO A 175 5.53 -21.01 -1.56
C PRO A 175 5.70 -19.51 -1.85
N ALA A 176 5.27 -19.06 -3.04
CA ALA A 176 5.01 -17.68 -3.43
C ALA A 176 4.36 -16.83 -2.33
N SER A 177 3.08 -17.13 -2.13
CA SER A 177 2.18 -16.40 -1.26
C SER A 177 2.56 -16.52 0.21
N VAL A 178 3.01 -17.69 0.66
CA VAL A 178 3.45 -17.89 2.06
C VAL A 178 4.69 -17.06 2.36
N LEU A 179 5.67 -17.03 1.45
CA LEU A 179 6.88 -16.25 1.64
C LEU A 179 6.59 -14.75 1.64
N ILE A 180 5.76 -14.27 0.71
CA ILE A 180 5.39 -12.85 0.63
C ILE A 180 4.55 -12.45 1.85
N ALA A 181 3.62 -13.28 2.33
CA ALA A 181 2.84 -13.02 3.55
C ALA A 181 3.73 -12.94 4.80
N ALA A 182 4.70 -13.85 4.93
CA ALA A 182 5.65 -13.82 6.04
C ALA A 182 6.59 -12.60 5.95
N ALA A 183 7.04 -12.27 4.74
CA ALA A 183 7.88 -11.11 4.48
C ALA A 183 7.14 -9.81 4.80
N SER A 184 5.88 -9.66 4.38
CA SER A 184 5.10 -8.43 4.61
C SER A 184 4.83 -8.20 6.09
N GLY A 185 4.45 -9.25 6.84
CA GLY A 185 4.27 -9.16 8.29
C GLY A 185 5.56 -8.82 9.03
N THR A 186 6.69 -9.42 8.64
CA THR A 186 8.00 -9.13 9.26
C THR A 186 8.52 -7.74 8.91
N PHE A 187 8.36 -7.29 7.67
CA PHE A 187 8.73 -5.94 7.21
C PHE A 187 7.88 -4.87 7.87
N LEU A 188 6.58 -5.09 8.04
CA LEU A 188 5.70 -4.17 8.76
C LEU A 188 6.16 -4.00 10.22
N LEU A 189 6.46 -5.10 10.91
CA LEU A 189 6.98 -5.08 12.28
C LEU A 189 8.37 -4.43 12.37
N ALA A 190 9.25 -4.71 11.41
CA ALA A 190 10.56 -4.09 11.32
C ALA A 190 10.43 -2.58 11.10
N GLY A 191 9.54 -2.16 10.20
CA GLY A 191 9.19 -0.76 9.95
C GLY A 191 8.69 -0.08 11.21
N LEU A 192 7.73 -0.68 11.93
CA LEU A 192 7.21 -0.13 13.19
C LEU A 192 8.31 0.08 14.24
N LYS A 193 9.19 -0.89 14.42
CA LYS A 193 10.33 -0.79 15.34
C LYS A 193 11.33 0.28 14.89
N PHE A 194 11.66 0.27 13.60
CA PHE A 194 12.60 1.22 13.00
C PHE A 194 12.08 2.65 13.12
N GLY A 195 10.84 2.88 12.70
CA GLY A 195 10.18 4.17 12.78
C GLY A 195 10.08 4.69 14.21
N ARG A 196 9.73 3.83 15.17
CA ARG A 196 9.66 4.25 16.58
C ARG A 196 11.03 4.58 17.16
N LYS A 197 12.05 3.78 16.86
CA LYS A 197 13.44 4.06 17.27
C LYS A 197 13.95 5.36 16.63
N PHE A 198 13.60 5.60 15.37
CA PHE A 198 13.98 6.79 14.63
C PHE A 198 13.30 8.05 15.19
N ALA A 199 12.00 8.01 15.48
CA ALA A 199 11.26 9.11 16.09
C ALA A 199 11.80 9.49 17.47
N LEU A 200 12.17 8.50 18.29
CA LEU A 200 12.79 8.73 19.60
C LEU A 200 14.19 9.36 19.50
N ARG A 201 14.92 9.15 18.39
CA ARG A 201 16.30 9.62 18.23
C ARG A 201 16.41 10.97 17.49
N PHE A 202 15.47 11.28 16.59
CA PHE A 202 15.51 12.46 15.72
C PHE A 202 14.39 13.48 15.96
N GLY A 203 13.67 13.42 17.10
CA GLY A 203 12.76 14.50 17.52
C GLY A 203 11.33 14.43 16.94
N GLY A 204 10.83 13.23 16.64
CA GLY A 204 9.41 13.00 16.33
C GLY A 204 8.97 13.32 14.89
N ALA A 205 7.66 13.21 14.66
CA ALA A 205 7.02 13.27 13.33
C ALA A 205 7.35 14.54 12.50
N LYS A 206 7.71 15.66 13.15
CA LYS A 206 8.10 16.91 12.48
C LYS A 206 9.39 16.81 11.68
N ALA A 207 10.37 16.02 12.12
CA ALA A 207 11.64 15.87 11.38
C ALA A 207 11.46 15.02 10.11
N VAL A 208 10.52 14.07 10.13
CA VAL A 208 10.26 13.15 9.01
C VAL A 208 9.32 13.79 7.99
N SER A 209 8.38 14.65 8.40
CA SER A 209 7.55 15.40 7.44
C SER A 209 8.35 16.35 6.56
N VAL A 210 9.55 16.77 6.98
CA VAL A 210 10.47 17.61 6.21
C VAL A 210 11.31 16.79 5.22
N LEU A 211 11.39 15.47 5.39
CA LEU A 211 12.29 14.59 4.65
C LEU A 211 11.98 14.49 3.14
N PRO A 212 10.71 14.36 2.69
CA PRO A 212 10.38 14.39 1.26
C PRO A 212 10.71 15.75 0.62
N GLY A 213 10.46 16.85 1.34
CA GLY A 213 10.80 18.20 0.88
C GLY A 213 12.31 18.40 0.74
N LEU A 214 13.09 17.91 1.71
CA LEU A 214 14.56 17.93 1.65
C LEU A 214 15.10 17.09 0.48
N ILE A 215 14.57 15.89 0.25
CA ILE A 215 14.96 15.04 -0.88
C ILE A 215 14.68 15.74 -2.21
N LEU A 216 13.52 16.40 -2.35
CA LEU A 216 13.16 17.18 -3.53
C LEU A 216 14.09 18.38 -3.73
N ILE A 217 14.44 19.09 -2.66
CA ILE A 217 15.40 20.21 -2.72
C ILE A 217 16.78 19.72 -3.16
N VAL A 218 17.29 18.64 -2.55
CA VAL A 218 18.60 18.06 -2.89
C VAL A 218 18.63 17.54 -4.33
N THR A 219 17.59 16.83 -4.77
CA THR A 219 17.48 16.34 -6.15
C THR A 219 17.33 17.49 -7.16
N GLY A 220 16.63 18.57 -6.80
CA GLY A 220 16.54 19.79 -7.60
C GLY A 220 17.87 20.54 -7.72
N ILE A 221 18.62 20.66 -6.63
CA ILE A 221 19.97 21.28 -6.63
C ILE A 221 20.95 20.44 -7.45
N ALA A 222 20.94 19.11 -7.27
CA ALA A 222 21.80 18.22 -8.06
C ALA A 222 21.54 18.38 -9.57
N ARG A 223 20.26 18.47 -9.97
CA ARG A 223 19.86 18.73 -11.36
C ARG A 223 20.27 20.11 -11.89
N LEU A 224 20.43 21.11 -11.03
CA LEU A 224 20.86 22.47 -11.40
C LEU A 224 22.38 22.58 -11.54
N ILE A 225 23.14 21.78 -10.76
CA ILE A 225 24.61 21.71 -10.82
C ILE A 225 25.07 20.88 -12.02
N ASP A 226 24.28 19.87 -12.41
CA ASP A 226 24.53 19.04 -13.59
C ASP A 226 24.19 19.73 -14.94
N MET A 227 23.86 21.03 -14.95
CA MET A 227 23.54 21.83 -16.14
C MET A 227 24.59 22.91 -16.38
#